data_AF-A0A2R7S8G3-F1
#
_entry.id   AF-A0A2R7S8G3-F1
#
_cell.length_a   1.000
_cell.length_b   1.000
_cell.length_c   1.000
_cell.angle_alpha   90.00
_cell.angle_beta   90.00
_cell.angle_gamma   90.00
#
_symmetry.space_group_name_H-M   'P 1'
#
loop_
_entity.id
_entity.type
_entity.pdbx_description
1 polymer ?
#
loop_
_entity_poly.entity_id
_entity_poly.type
_entity_poly.pdbx_seq_one_letter_code
_entity_poly.pdbx_strand_id
1 'polypeptide(L)'
;MIRKLTALCLLVSFIALASSGLLMLVVDRPSFTLRLHPVHKLFGLVLVAAAGVHLALNARALRQHLRDGRVQVAGVVLAVVLAATYAAAALRPLDEATAQQLDNAAQRLEAGPASR
;
A
#
# COMPACT_ATOMS: atom_id res chain seq x y z
N MET A 1 -24.21 -11.78 -4.57
CA MET A 1 -22.91 -12.49 -4.76
C MET A 1 -21.72 -11.54 -4.75
N ILE A 2 -21.81 -10.36 -5.39
CA ILE A 2 -20.75 -9.35 -5.41
C ILE A 2 -20.16 -9.01 -4.02
N ARG A 3 -21.00 -8.81 -2.99
CA ARG A 3 -20.55 -8.55 -1.61
C ARG A 3 -19.63 -9.65 -1.05
N LYS A 4 -19.93 -10.92 -1.33
CA LYS A 4 -19.14 -12.07 -0.85
C LYS A 4 -17.80 -12.14 -1.58
N LEU A 5 -17.80 -11.91 -2.90
CA LEU A 5 -16.58 -11.86 -3.70
C LEU A 5 -15.69 -10.68 -3.28
N THR A 6 -16.26 -9.49 -3.09
CA THR A 6 -15.51 -8.32 -2.60
C THR A 6 -14.88 -8.58 -1.24
N ALA A 7 -15.59 -9.22 -0.31
CA ALA A 7 -15.03 -9.58 0.99
C ALA A 7 -13.87 -10.59 0.87
N LEU A 8 -13.99 -11.59 -0.01
CA LEU A 8 -12.91 -12.54 -0.27
C LEU A 8 -11.70 -11.85 -0.91
N CYS A 9 -11.92 -10.96 -1.89
CA CYS A 9 -10.86 -10.16 -2.50
C CYS A 9 -10.14 -9.29 -1.46
N LEU A 10 -10.89 -8.64 -0.56
CA LEU A 10 -10.32 -7.86 0.54
C LEU A 10 -9.44 -8.73 1.44
N LEU A 11 -9.93 -9.90 1.85
CA LEU A 11 -9.18 -10.82 2.72
C LEU A 11 -7.86 -11.26 2.08
N VAL A 12 -7.94 -11.78 0.85
CA VAL A 12 -6.76 -12.29 0.13
C VAL A 12 -5.75 -11.15 -0.11
N SER A 13 -6.23 -9.99 -0.55
CA SER A 13 -5.34 -8.85 -0.83
C SER A 13 -4.73 -8.28 0.45
N PHE A 14 -5.47 -8.26 1.55
CA PHE A 14 -4.94 -7.84 2.86
C PHE A 14 -3.82 -8.77 3.32
N ILE A 15 -4.02 -10.09 3.25
CA ILE A 15 -2.98 -11.07 3.62
C ILE A 15 -1.74 -10.89 2.75
N ALA A 16 -1.91 -10.75 1.43
CA ALA A 16 -0.80 -10.56 0.50
C ALA A 16 -0.04 -9.25 0.77
N LEU A 17 -0.74 -8.14 1.00
CA LEU A 17 -0.14 -6.84 1.27
C LEU A 17 0.56 -6.80 2.63
N ALA A 18 -0.09 -7.33 3.68
CA ALA A 18 0.45 -7.34 5.04
C ALA A 18 1.69 -8.23 5.14
N SER A 19 1.65 -9.45 4.59
CA SER A 19 2.79 -10.36 4.63
C SER A 19 3.96 -9.86 3.78
N SER A 20 3.70 -9.37 2.55
CA SER A 20 4.77 -8.81 1.71
C SER A 20 5.39 -7.55 2.31
N GLY A 21 4.58 -6.64 2.86
CA GLY A 21 5.07 -5.42 3.51
C GLY A 21 5.87 -5.73 4.79
N LEU A 22 5.39 -6.68 5.61
CA LEU A 22 6.10 -7.12 6.80
C LEU A 22 7.45 -7.77 6.44
N LEU A 23 7.48 -8.61 5.41
CA LEU A 23 8.73 -9.21 4.94
C LEU A 23 9.72 -8.15 4.44
N MET A 24 9.26 -7.12 3.71
CA MET A 24 10.12 -6.01 3.30
C MET A 24 10.70 -5.26 4.50
N LEU A 25 9.88 -5.01 5.53
CA LEU A 25 10.30 -4.33 6.76
C LEU A 25 11.30 -5.15 7.58
N VAL A 26 11.10 -6.47 7.68
CA VAL A 26 11.93 -7.35 8.52
C VAL A 26 13.26 -7.68 7.84
N VAL A 27 13.24 -7.94 6.52
CA VAL A 27 14.47 -8.28 5.78
C VAL A 27 15.32 -7.04 5.51
N ASP A 28 14.67 -5.89 5.28
CA ASP A 28 15.29 -4.56 5.10
C ASP A 28 16.48 -4.57 4.10
N ARG A 29 16.32 -5.30 2.98
CA ARG A 29 17.30 -5.32 1.88
C ARG A 29 16.68 -4.81 0.58
N PRO A 30 17.30 -3.82 -0.09
CA PRO A 30 16.77 -3.27 -1.34
C PRO A 30 16.52 -4.31 -2.43
N SER A 31 17.41 -5.30 -2.57
CA SER A 31 17.28 -6.37 -3.57
C SER A 31 16.10 -7.32 -3.29
N PHE A 32 15.78 -7.54 -2.01
CA PHE A 32 14.61 -8.32 -1.61
C PHE A 32 13.33 -7.51 -1.81
N THR A 33 13.35 -6.23 -1.43
CA THR A 33 12.26 -5.30 -1.70
C THR A 33 11.94 -5.22 -3.18
N LEU A 34 12.93 -5.06 -4.07
CA LEU A 34 12.73 -5.05 -5.53
C LEU A 34 12.01 -6.30 -6.06
N ARG A 35 12.27 -7.48 -5.49
CA ARG A 35 11.60 -8.72 -5.91
C ARG A 35 10.15 -8.82 -5.43
N LEU A 36 9.86 -8.37 -4.22
CA LEU A 36 8.52 -8.43 -3.63
C LEU A 36 7.65 -7.21 -3.96
N HIS A 37 8.25 -6.10 -4.38
CA HIS A 37 7.57 -4.84 -4.66
C HIS A 37 6.50 -4.93 -5.74
N PRO A 38 6.68 -5.69 -6.84
CA PRO A 38 5.60 -5.91 -7.82
C PRO A 38 4.38 -6.61 -7.21
N VAL A 39 4.59 -7.61 -6.35
CA VAL A 39 3.52 -8.34 -5.66
C VAL A 39 2.77 -7.40 -4.71
N HIS A 40 3.50 -6.64 -3.89
CA HIS A 40 2.92 -5.68 -2.96
C HIS A 40 2.11 -4.59 -3.69
N LYS A 41 2.64 -4.03 -4.78
CA LYS A 41 1.94 -3.04 -5.60
C LYS A 41 0.66 -3.60 -6.22
N LEU A 42 0.72 -4.80 -6.81
CA LEU A 42 -0.43 -5.41 -7.47
C LEU A 42 -1.56 -5.67 -6.47
N PHE A 43 -1.27 -6.33 -5.34
CA PHE A 43 -2.27 -6.58 -4.32
C PHE A 43 -2.72 -5.30 -3.60
N GLY A 44 -1.87 -4.28 -3.53
CA GLY A 44 -2.25 -2.95 -3.06
C GLY A 44 -3.32 -2.31 -3.96
N LEU A 45 -3.15 -2.38 -5.28
CA LEU A 45 -4.14 -1.90 -6.24
C LEU A 45 -5.46 -2.66 -6.13
N VAL A 46 -5.39 -4.00 -6.06
CA VAL A 46 -6.58 -4.85 -5.89
C VAL A 46 -7.29 -4.54 -4.58
N LEU A 47 -6.54 -4.33 -3.48
CA LEU A 47 -7.09 -3.97 -2.18
C LEU A 47 -7.83 -2.63 -2.24
N VAL A 48 -7.25 -1.61 -2.89
CA VAL A 48 -7.88 -0.29 -3.04
C VAL A 48 -9.18 -0.38 -3.85
N ALA A 49 -9.17 -1.11 -4.97
CA ALA A 49 -10.37 -1.30 -5.79
C ALA A 49 -11.46 -2.07 -5.02
N ALA A 50 -11.10 -3.17 -4.35
CA ALA A 50 -12.02 -3.96 -3.54
C ALA A 50 -12.57 -3.16 -2.35
N ALA A 51 -11.74 -2.35 -1.69
CA ALA A 51 -12.15 -1.44 -0.63
C ALA A 51 -13.14 -0.40 -1.16
N GLY A 52 -12.87 0.22 -2.32
CA GLY A 52 -13.80 1.17 -2.96
C GLY A 52 -15.18 0.56 -3.19
N VAL A 53 -15.24 -0.64 -3.77
CA VAL A 53 -16.50 -1.39 -3.96
C VAL A 53 -17.16 -1.72 -2.61
N HIS A 54 -16.38 -2.16 -1.63
CA HIS A 54 -16.89 -2.48 -0.30
C HIS A 54 -17.48 -1.26 0.41
N LEU A 55 -16.82 -0.10 0.34
CA LEU A 55 -17.30 1.16 0.89
C LEU A 55 -18.58 1.60 0.19
N ALA A 56 -18.63 1.55 -1.15
CA ALA A 56 -19.82 1.91 -1.92
C ALA A 56 -21.03 1.03 -1.53
N LEU A 57 -20.84 -0.29 -1.45
CA LEU A 57 -21.88 -1.22 -1.07
C LEU A 57 -22.34 -1.06 0.39
N ASN A 58 -21.53 -0.47 1.26
CA ASN A 58 -21.81 -0.29 2.69
C ASN A 58 -21.88 1.19 3.13
N ALA A 59 -22.04 2.12 2.20
CA ALA A 59 -21.95 3.56 2.45
C ALA A 59 -22.98 4.08 3.48
N ARG A 60 -24.15 3.45 3.58
CA ARG A 60 -25.16 3.81 4.60
C ARG A 60 -24.68 3.43 6.01
N ALA A 61 -24.19 2.21 6.18
CA ALA A 61 -23.68 1.74 7.47
C ALA A 61 -22.43 2.53 7.88
N LEU A 62 -21.52 2.81 6.93
CA LEU A 62 -20.33 3.62 7.21
C LEU A 62 -20.70 5.02 7.69
N ARG A 63 -21.64 5.70 7.02
CA ARG A 63 -22.14 7.02 7.45
C ARG A 63 -22.74 7.01 8.85
N GLN A 64 -23.33 5.91 9.28
CA GLN A 64 -23.83 5.77 10.66
C GLN A 64 -22.68 5.62 11.66
N HIS A 65 -21.65 4.81 11.36
CA HIS A 65 -20.48 4.68 12.22
C HIS A 65 -19.71 6.01 12.36
N LEU A 66 -19.62 6.78 11.27
CA LEU A 66 -18.99 8.10 11.29
C LEU A 66 -19.77 9.15 12.10
N ARG A 67 -20.95 8.86 12.63
CA ARG A 67 -21.67 9.75 13.57
C ARG A 67 -21.26 9.53 15.02
N ASP A 68 -20.57 8.44 15.34
CA ASP A 68 -20.01 8.21 16.66
C ASP A 68 -18.76 9.10 16.83
N GLY A 69 -18.79 9.98 17.83
CA GLY A 69 -17.68 10.89 18.11
C GLY A 69 -16.34 10.18 18.37
N ARG A 70 -16.35 8.97 18.95
CA ARG A 70 -15.12 8.18 19.18
C ARG A 70 -14.51 7.71 17.87
N VAL A 71 -15.36 7.26 16.94
CA VAL A 71 -14.94 6.83 15.60
C VAL A 71 -14.43 8.03 14.80
N GLN A 72 -15.07 9.20 14.93
CA GLN A 72 -14.60 10.44 14.31
C GLN A 72 -13.20 10.82 14.79
N VAL A 73 -12.97 10.85 16.10
CA VAL A 73 -11.65 11.17 16.67
C VAL A 73 -10.59 10.19 16.17
N ALA A 74 -10.88 8.88 16.20
CA ALA A 74 -9.96 7.87 15.67
C ALA A 74 -9.66 8.10 14.17
N GLY A 75 -10.68 8.42 13.38
CA GLY A 75 -10.53 8.75 11.96
C GLY A 75 -9.65 9.97 11.71
N VAL A 76 -9.84 11.05 12.49
CA VAL A 76 -9.00 12.25 12.40
C VAL A 76 -7.56 11.94 12.78
N VAL A 77 -7.32 11.20 13.87
CA VAL A 77 -5.97 10.79 14.29
C VAL A 77 -5.29 10.00 13.18
N LEU A 78 -5.96 9.01 12.59
CA LEU A 78 -5.42 8.22 11.49
C LEU A 78 -5.13 9.08 10.24
N ALA A 79 -5.99 10.03 9.91
CA ALA A 79 -5.77 10.96 8.80
C ALA A 79 -4.56 11.88 9.04
N VAL A 80 -4.38 12.36 10.27
CA VAL A 80 -3.21 13.16 10.67
C VAL A 80 -1.94 12.33 10.59
N VAL A 81 -1.94 11.09 11.09
CA VAL A 81 -0.79 10.18 10.98
C VAL A 81 -0.45 9.93 9.51
N LEU A 82 -1.45 9.66 8.67
CA LEU A 82 -1.26 9.49 7.23
C LEU A 82 -0.60 10.73 6.62
N ALA A 83 -1.17 11.92 6.82
CA ALA A 83 -0.62 13.17 6.31
C ALA A 83 0.82 13.42 6.81
N ALA A 84 1.09 13.15 8.09
CA ALA A 84 2.41 13.30 8.70
C ALA A 84 3.44 12.34 8.08
N THR A 85 3.07 11.08 7.80
CA THR A 85 3.99 10.12 7.16
C THR A 85 4.33 10.53 5.72
N TYR A 86 3.37 11.06 4.95
CA TYR A 86 3.62 11.62 3.63
C TYR A 86 4.50 12.87 3.69
N ALA A 87 4.21 13.80 4.61
CA ALA A 87 5.02 14.99 4.80
C ALA A 87 6.45 14.65 5.22
N ALA A 88 6.63 13.69 6.13
CA ALA A 88 7.94 13.23 6.56
C ALA A 88 8.74 12.59 5.40
N ALA A 89 8.08 11.92 4.46
CA ALA A 89 8.74 11.41 3.25
C ALA A 89 9.11 12.55 2.29
N ALA A 90 8.20 13.50 2.04
CA ALA A 90 8.41 14.59 1.10
C ALA A 90 9.44 15.63 1.54
N LEU A 91 9.59 15.84 2.86
CA LEU A 91 10.52 16.83 3.43
C LEU A 91 11.94 16.29 3.65
N ARG A 92 12.19 14.99 3.41
CA ARG A 92 13.52 14.41 3.52
C ARG A 92 14.31 14.67 2.24
N PRO A 93 15.38 15.48 2.28
CA PRO A 93 16.23 15.66 1.12
C PRO A 93 16.87 14.31 0.76
N LEU A 94 16.81 13.98 -0.52
CA LEU A 94 17.53 12.84 -1.11
C LEU A 94 18.68 13.40 -1.92
N ASP A 95 19.85 12.77 -1.80
CA ASP A 95 20.93 13.05 -2.75
C ASP A 95 20.49 12.55 -4.13
N GLU A 96 20.17 13.49 -5.02
CA GLU A 96 19.62 13.19 -6.34
C GLU A 96 20.58 12.34 -7.17
N ALA A 97 21.89 12.52 -7.00
CA ALA A 97 22.90 11.72 -7.71
C ALA A 97 22.82 10.24 -7.31
N THR A 98 22.77 9.95 -6.01
CA THR A 98 22.62 8.58 -5.49
C THR A 98 21.25 8.00 -5.83
N ALA A 99 20.18 8.80 -5.73
CA ALA A 99 18.82 8.37 -6.08
C ALA A 99 18.73 7.94 -7.55
N GLN A 100 19.28 8.74 -8.46
CA GLN A 100 19.33 8.43 -9.89
C GLN A 100 20.13 7.16 -10.18
N GLN A 101 21.24 6.94 -9.48
CA GLN A 101 22.03 5.71 -9.60
C GLN A 101 21.24 4.47 -9.17
N LEU A 102 20.49 4.57 -8.07
CA LEU A 102 19.64 3.49 -7.58
C LEU A 102 18.50 3.18 -8.57
N ASP A 103 17.84 4.21 -9.10
CA ASP A 103 16.78 4.06 -10.09
C ASP A 103 17.29 3.39 -11.37
N ASN A 104 18.45 3.83 -11.87
CA ASN A 104 19.10 3.23 -13.04
C ASN A 104 19.48 1.77 -12.79
N ALA A 105 19.99 1.43 -11.59
CA ALA A 105 20.33 0.07 -11.22
C ALA A 105 19.06 -0.82 -11.11
N ALA A 106 17.99 -0.30 -10.52
CA ALA A 106 16.71 -0.99 -10.41
C ALA A 106 16.11 -1.26 -11.80
N GLN A 107 16.10 -0.27 -12.70
CA GLN A 107 15.60 -0.44 -14.08
C GLN A 107 16.36 -1.53 -14.84
N ARG A 108 17.68 -1.61 -14.69
CA ARG A 108 18.48 -2.68 -15.32
C ARG A 108 18.14 -4.08 -14.78
N LEU A 109 17.82 -4.17 -13.48
CA LEU A 109 17.43 -5.43 -12.84
C LEU A 109 16.00 -5.84 -13.23
N GLU A 110 15.09 -4.87 -13.38
CA GLU A 110 13.70 -5.08 -13.80
C GLU A 110 13.59 -5.42 -15.30
N ALA A 111 14.43 -4.84 -16.16
CA ALA A 111 14.50 -5.15 -17.59
C ALA A 111 15.01 -6.59 -17.85
N GLY A 112 15.56 -7.25 -16.84
CA GLY A 112 16.22 -8.55 -16.96
C GLY A 112 17.51 -8.47 -17.79
N PRO A 113 18.34 -9.52 -17.79
CA PRO A 113 19.37 -9.64 -18.81
C PRO A 113 18.66 -9.77 -20.16
N ALA A 114 18.80 -8.77 -21.03
CA ALA A 114 18.56 -8.98 -22.44
C ALA A 114 19.41 -10.19 -22.87
N SER A 115 18.75 -11.26 -23.30
CA SER A 115 19.32 -12.52 -23.80
C SER A 115 20.16 -13.35 -22.81
N ARG A 116 19.61 -14.50 -22.42
CA ARG A 116 20.12 -15.83 -22.81
C ARG A 116 19.01 -16.86 -22.72
#